data_AF-A0A917P3S4-F1
#
_entry.id   AF-A0A917P3S4-F1
#
_cell.length_a   1.000
_cell.length_b   1.000
_cell.length_c   1.000
_cell.angle_alpha   90.00
_cell.angle_beta   90.00
_cell.angle_gamma   90.00
#
_symmetry.space_group_name_H-M   'P 1'
#
loop_
_entity.id
_entity.type
_entity.pdbx_description
1 polymer ?
#
loop_
_entity_poly.entity_id
_entity_poly.type
_entity_poly.pdbx_seq_one_letter_code
_entity_poly.pdbx_strand_id
1 'polypeptide(L)'
;MSDADPGEAFHRYVLELFDALARDRLLTERLADAASPAAASVLETLADAMESARAAGELREDATQQDLRVLLCGVALQLGRFGERDPATWRRYGEMVLAAFRR
;
A
#
# COMPACT_ATOMS: atom_id res chain seq x y z
N MET A 1 23.56 11.48 2.57
CA MET A 1 22.46 10.50 2.50
C MET A 1 21.28 11.29 2.01
N SER A 2 20.73 10.98 0.83
CA SER A 2 19.57 11.74 0.34
C SER A 2 18.42 11.44 1.30
N ASP A 3 17.97 12.43 2.08
CA ASP A 3 16.65 12.40 2.69
C ASP A 3 15.69 12.22 1.51
N ALA A 4 15.18 11.00 1.33
CA ALA A 4 14.14 10.79 0.35
C ALA A 4 12.93 11.62 0.80
N ASP A 5 12.37 12.41 -0.12
CA ASP A 5 11.11 13.11 0.10
C ASP A 5 10.09 12.12 0.71
N PRO A 6 9.52 12.41 1.89
CA PRO A 6 8.58 11.51 2.56
C PRO A 6 7.42 11.07 1.66
N GLY A 7 6.93 11.95 0.77
CA GLY A 7 5.89 11.61 -0.20
C GLY A 7 6.37 10.56 -1.21
N GLU A 8 7.57 10.75 -1.76
CA GLU A 8 8.19 9.80 -2.69
C GLU A 8 8.52 8.46 -2.02
N ALA A 9 8.97 8.48 -0.76
CA ALA A 9 9.23 7.27 0.00
C ALA A 9 7.95 6.44 0.22
N PHE A 10 6.85 7.09 0.61
CA PHE A 10 5.53 6.46 0.75
C PHE A 10 5.02 5.90 -0.59
N HIS A 11 5.09 6.71 -1.66
CA HIS A 11 4.70 6.31 -3.00
C HIS A 11 5.43 5.05 -3.45
N ARG A 12 6.76 5.07 -3.36
CA ARG A 12 7.62 3.96 -3.77
C ARG A 12 7.28 2.70 -2.99
N TYR A 13 7.13 2.79 -1.66
CA TYR A 13 6.79 1.62 -0.84
C TYR A 13 5.48 0.98 -1.31
N VAL A 14 4.41 1.77 -1.50
CA VAL A 14 3.12 1.24 -1.96
C VAL A 14 3.28 0.51 -3.28
N LEU A 15 3.96 1.11 -4.28
CA LEU A 15 4.14 0.45 -5.58
C LEU A 15 5.00 -0.82 -5.49
N GLU A 16 6.09 -0.80 -4.72
CA GLU A 16 6.93 -1.99 -4.48
C GLU A 16 6.14 -3.12 -3.84
N LEU A 17 5.22 -2.79 -2.91
CA LEU A 17 4.32 -3.79 -2.32
C LEU A 17 3.38 -4.37 -3.38
N PHE A 18 2.74 -3.54 -4.21
CA PHE A 18 1.85 -4.02 -5.28
C PHE A 18 2.58 -4.90 -6.30
N ASP A 19 3.83 -4.56 -6.65
CA ASP A 19 4.69 -5.39 -7.49
C ASP A 19 5.03 -6.74 -6.85
N ALA A 20 5.25 -6.76 -5.52
CA ALA A 20 5.49 -7.99 -4.77
C ALA A 20 4.24 -8.89 -4.73
N LEU A 21 3.05 -8.30 -4.51
CA LEU A 21 1.79 -9.02 -4.47
C LEU A 21 1.44 -9.69 -5.81
N ALA A 22 1.73 -9.00 -6.93
CA ALA A 22 1.54 -9.56 -8.27
C ALA A 22 2.34 -10.85 -8.51
N ARG A 23 3.49 -10.99 -7.85
CA ARG A 23 4.45 -12.09 -8.04
C ARG A 23 4.30 -13.19 -7.01
N ASP A 24 3.72 -12.89 -5.86
CA ASP A 24 3.61 -13.81 -4.73
C ASP A 24 2.16 -13.95 -4.24
N ARG A 25 1.56 -15.09 -4.63
CA ARG A 25 0.21 -15.45 -4.20
C ARG A 25 0.13 -15.67 -2.69
N LEU A 26 1.14 -16.24 -2.07
CA LEU A 26 1.14 -16.47 -0.63
C LEU A 26 1.19 -15.13 0.11
N LEU A 27 1.99 -14.19 -0.37
CA LEU A 27 2.02 -12.82 0.17
C LEU A 27 0.65 -12.14 0.03
N THR A 28 -0.01 -12.30 -1.13
CA THR A 28 -1.37 -11.79 -1.35
C THR A 28 -2.37 -12.36 -0.35
N GLU A 29 -2.37 -13.68 -0.14
CA GLU A 29 -3.26 -14.34 0.82
C GLU A 29 -2.97 -13.88 2.26
N ARG A 30 -1.69 -13.73 2.61
CA ARG A 30 -1.26 -13.23 3.93
C ARG A 30 -1.69 -11.78 4.15
N LEU A 31 -1.60 -10.92 3.15
CA LEU A 31 -1.95 -9.50 3.27
C LEU A 31 -3.46 -9.27 3.24
N ALA A 32 -4.21 -10.13 2.54
CA ALA A 32 -5.66 -10.14 2.52
C ALA A 32 -6.27 -10.65 3.85
N ASP A 33 -5.51 -11.39 4.65
CA ASP A 33 -5.91 -11.82 5.99
C ASP A 33 -5.59 -10.74 7.04
N ALA A 34 -6.63 -10.09 7.54
CA ALA A 34 -6.51 -9.04 8.54
C ALA A 34 -5.89 -9.50 9.87
N ALA A 35 -5.90 -10.81 10.17
CA ALA A 35 -5.32 -11.39 11.37
C ALA A 35 -3.86 -11.87 11.18
N SER A 36 -3.31 -11.77 9.98
CA SER A 36 -1.95 -12.22 9.65
C SER A 36 -0.88 -11.37 10.35
N PRO A 37 0.01 -11.97 11.17
CA PRO A 37 1.13 -11.24 11.79
C PRO A 37 2.13 -10.70 10.77
N ALA A 38 2.32 -11.40 9.65
CA ALA A 38 3.18 -10.93 8.56
C ALA A 38 2.61 -9.67 7.88
N ALA A 39 1.27 -9.59 7.77
CA ALA A 39 0.61 -8.39 7.28
C ALA A 39 0.78 -7.22 8.26
N ALA A 40 0.71 -7.48 9.58
CA ALA A 40 0.85 -6.44 10.59
C ALA A 40 2.17 -5.67 10.48
N SER A 41 3.31 -6.35 10.38
CA SER A 41 4.63 -5.69 10.29
C SER A 41 4.81 -4.85 9.02
N VAL A 42 4.34 -5.33 7.87
CA VAL A 42 4.38 -4.56 6.61
C VAL A 42 3.47 -3.33 6.69
N LEU A 43 2.27 -3.50 7.25
CA LEU A 43 1.29 -2.42 7.38
C LEU A 43 1.71 -1.37 8.40
N GLU A 44 2.40 -1.74 9.47
CA GLU A 44 3.02 -0.79 10.42
C GLU A 44 4.07 0.07 9.73
N THR A 45 4.98 -0.54 8.95
CA THR A 45 6.00 0.22 8.22
C THR A 45 5.38 1.20 7.21
N LEU A 46 4.33 0.76 6.51
CA LEU A 46 3.56 1.61 5.58
C LEU A 46 2.83 2.75 6.31
N ALA A 47 2.30 2.49 7.50
CA ALA A 47 1.64 3.48 8.33
C ALA A 47 2.61 4.58 8.78
N ASP A 48 3.85 4.22 9.15
CA ASP A 48 4.89 5.18 9.53
C ASP A 48 5.34 6.04 8.33
N ALA A 49 5.45 5.44 7.14
CA ALA A 49 5.74 6.17 5.91
C ALA A 49 4.61 7.14 5.53
N MET A 50 3.36 6.69 5.65
CA MET A 50 2.18 7.52 5.44
C MET A 50 2.14 8.71 6.41
N GLU A 51 2.43 8.49 7.69
CA GLU A 51 2.47 9.54 8.70
C GLU A 51 3.51 10.62 8.35
N SER A 52 4.70 10.17 7.94
CA SER A 52 5.78 11.08 7.51
C SER A 52 5.40 11.89 6.28
N ALA A 53 4.77 11.26 5.28
CA ALA A 53 4.27 11.96 4.09
C ALA A 53 3.15 12.95 4.41
N ARG A 54 2.21 12.59 5.29
CA ARG A 54 1.14 13.49 5.74
C ARG A 54 1.69 14.69 6.50
N ALA A 55 2.65 14.47 7.41
CA ALA A 55 3.30 15.54 8.17
C ALA A 55 4.09 16.51 7.28
N ALA A 56 4.60 16.04 6.14
CA ALA A 56 5.25 16.86 5.12
C ALA A 56 4.26 17.65 4.23
N GLY A 57 2.94 17.40 4.35
CA GLY A 57 1.90 18.08 3.57
C GLY A 57 1.60 17.42 2.22
N GLU A 58 2.17 16.25 1.94
CA GLU A 58 2.03 15.52 0.67
C GLU A 58 0.69 14.78 0.53
N LEU A 59 0.03 14.52 1.66
CA LEU A 59 -1.25 13.80 1.72
C LEU A 59 -2.38 14.72 2.23
N ARG A 60 -3.63 14.38 1.90
CA ARG A 60 -4.83 15.02 2.48
C ARG A 60 -4.84 14.90 4.02
N GLU A 61 -5.30 15.95 4.68
CA GLU A 61 -5.16 16.11 6.14
C GLU A 61 -5.99 15.12 6.96
N ASP A 62 -7.10 14.63 6.40
CA ASP A 62 -8.00 13.67 7.04
C ASP A 62 -7.64 12.20 6.73
N ALA A 63 -6.54 11.94 6.03
CA ALA A 63 -6.09 10.59 5.72
C ALA A 63 -5.64 9.83 6.98
N THR A 64 -6.28 8.69 7.25
CA THR A 64 -5.95 7.83 8.39
C THR A 64 -5.23 6.54 7.99
N GLN A 65 -4.46 5.97 8.91
CA GLN A 65 -3.84 4.64 8.72
C GLN A 65 -4.90 3.55 8.45
N GLN A 66 -6.12 3.72 8.98
CA GLN A 66 -7.22 2.81 8.74
C GLN A 66 -7.71 2.88 7.28
N ASP A 67 -7.78 4.08 6.68
CA ASP A 67 -8.13 4.24 5.26
C ASP A 67 -7.12 3.52 4.37
N LEU A 68 -5.82 3.69 4.68
CA LEU A 68 -4.74 3.00 3.95
C LEU A 68 -4.91 1.49 4.04
N ARG A 69 -5.13 0.95 5.24
CA ARG A 69 -5.32 -0.49 5.44
C ARG A 69 -6.55 -1.00 4.68
N VAL A 70 -7.68 -0.32 4.76
CA VAL A 70 -8.92 -0.72 4.08
C VAL A 70 -8.73 -0.75 2.57
N LEU A 71 -8.17 0.31 1.98
CA LEU A 71 -7.98 0.39 0.54
C LEU A 71 -6.97 -0.64 0.04
N LEU A 72 -5.82 -0.74 0.69
CA LEU A 72 -4.72 -1.61 0.26
C LEU A 72 -5.06 -3.09 0.43
N CYS A 73 -5.53 -3.51 1.61
CA CYS A 73 -5.94 -4.90 1.84
C CYS A 73 -7.18 -5.26 1.00
N GLY A 74 -8.10 -4.31 0.80
CA GLY A 74 -9.28 -4.51 -0.03
C GLY A 74 -8.94 -4.81 -1.49
N VAL A 75 -8.01 -4.06 -2.07
CA VAL A 75 -7.52 -4.32 -3.43
C VAL A 75 -6.80 -5.66 -3.50
N ALA A 76 -5.86 -5.94 -2.58
CA ALA A 76 -5.14 -7.22 -2.56
C ALA A 76 -6.10 -8.43 -2.46
N LEU A 77 -7.13 -8.32 -1.62
CA LEU A 77 -8.16 -9.34 -1.49
C LEU A 77 -8.94 -9.55 -2.80
N GLN A 78 -9.38 -8.48 -3.47
CA GLN A 78 -10.19 -8.60 -4.68
C GLN A 78 -9.36 -9.11 -5.87
N LEU A 79 -8.16 -8.56 -6.08
CA LEU A 79 -7.27 -9.04 -7.15
C LEU A 79 -6.85 -10.50 -6.92
N GLY A 80 -6.57 -10.88 -5.66
CA GLY A 80 -6.34 -12.27 -5.29
C GLY A 80 -7.52 -13.19 -5.60
N ARG A 81 -8.76 -12.74 -5.34
CA ARG A 81 -10.00 -13.47 -5.67
C ARG A 81 -10.23 -13.60 -7.18
N PHE A 82 -9.88 -12.59 -7.96
CA PHE A 82 -9.95 -12.64 -9.42
C PHE A 82 -8.84 -13.51 -10.03
N GLY A 83 -7.84 -13.90 -9.24
CA GLY A 83 -6.68 -14.62 -9.76
C GLY A 83 -5.81 -13.75 -10.67
N GLU A 84 -5.85 -12.43 -10.49
CA GLU A 84 -5.06 -11.48 -11.26
C GLU A 84 -3.56 -11.68 -10.99
N ARG A 85 -2.76 -11.73 -12.05
CA ARG A 85 -1.31 -11.98 -12.02
C ARG A 85 -0.51 -10.95 -12.82
N ASP A 86 -1.14 -10.13 -13.64
CA ASP A 86 -0.46 -9.11 -14.45
C ASP A 86 0.06 -7.98 -13.55
N PRO A 87 1.40 -7.81 -13.41
CA PRO A 87 1.96 -6.73 -12.62
C PRO A 87 1.48 -5.34 -13.03
N ALA A 88 1.14 -5.13 -14.32
CA ALA A 88 0.60 -3.85 -14.78
C ALA A 88 -0.77 -3.54 -14.15
N THR A 89 -1.63 -4.56 -13.99
CA THR A 89 -2.92 -4.41 -13.30
C THR A 89 -2.72 -4.08 -11.82
N TRP A 90 -1.84 -4.80 -11.13
CA TRP A 90 -1.52 -4.55 -9.72
C TRP A 90 -0.97 -3.14 -9.50
N ARG A 91 -0.01 -2.71 -10.34
CA ARG A 91 0.54 -1.36 -10.31
C ARG A 91 -0.53 -0.29 -10.51
N ARG A 92 -1.42 -0.47 -11.49
CA ARG A 92 -2.54 0.45 -11.74
C ARG A 92 -3.41 0.64 -10.50
N TYR A 93 -3.74 -0.45 -9.80
CA TYR A 93 -4.53 -0.32 -8.57
C TYR A 93 -3.72 0.27 -7.40
N GLY A 94 -2.42 0.00 -7.32
CA GLY A 94 -1.53 0.71 -6.38
C GLY A 94 -1.51 2.22 -6.61
N GLU A 95 -1.47 2.65 -7.87
CA GLU A 95 -1.57 4.07 -8.25
C GLU A 95 -2.94 4.67 -7.87
N MET A 96 -4.04 3.92 -7.97
CA MET A 96 -5.36 4.34 -7.50
C MET A 96 -5.42 4.50 -5.98
N VAL A 97 -4.80 3.58 -5.23
CA VAL A 97 -4.68 3.70 -3.76
C VAL A 97 -3.92 4.98 -3.42
N LEU A 98 -2.78 5.23 -4.07
CA LEU A 98 -2.01 6.46 -3.84
C LEU A 98 -2.80 7.72 -4.18
N ALA A 99 -3.54 7.73 -5.29
CA ALA A 99 -4.36 8.85 -5.69
C ALA A 99 -5.46 9.20 -4.67
N ALA A 100 -5.95 8.23 -3.89
CA ALA A 100 -6.94 8.48 -2.85
C ALA A 100 -6.42 9.33 -1.68
N PHE A 101 -5.09 9.40 -1.51
CA PHE A 101 -4.43 10.12 -0.42
C PHE A 101 -3.81 11.45 -0.84
N ARG A 102 -3.68 11.72 -2.14
CA ARG A 102 -3.10 12.98 -2.62
C ARG A 102 -3.98 14.17 -2.22
N ARG A 103 -3.32 15.30 -1.95
CA ARG A 103 -3.97 16.59 -1.73
C ARG A 103 -4.57 17.16 -3.01
#